data_AF-A0A5Q4T059-F1
#
_entry.id   AF-A0A5Q4T059-F1
#
_cell.length_a   1.000
_cell.length_b   1.000
_cell.length_c   1.000
_cell.angle_alpha   90.00
_cell.angle_beta   90.00
_cell.angle_gamma   90.00
#
_symmetry.space_group_name_H-M   'P 1'
#
loop_
_entity.id
_entity.type
_entity.pdbx_description
1 polymer ?
#
loop_
_entity_poly.entity_id
_entity_poly.type
_entity_poly.pdbx_seq_one_letter_code
_entity_poly.pdbx_strand_id
1 'polypeptide(L)'
;MSEESLHEILGDIERSVRDFTGAEAALAEAEQRRDRTRQAVLEQVERLRAEVNAHHAPKLIGVLRHLYWQQPGIHGRPLAEAAGLNLHDMLAAIGPAPSGILCADCGTELLRTSRSWKPPARYGPPLCPDCVSQERDAQWRQYGVERLRARIVAEALVQARAVDWRAAAELVLAFPPLSQEVGRGTVADQQDGVWRGWENARVIRNRLIAAAADGDDTMGVAVEEAQLLVDTALRVADWDTARTRDIVDPITLEPALALLTRLKREVRITVEAARQRADAAYPEGYELSKDEESEAWRSTGG
;
A
#
# COMPACT_ATOMS: atom_id res chain seq x y z
N MET A 1 -68.67 -4.70 -12.60
CA MET A 1 -68.53 -3.43 -11.86
C MET A 1 -69.69 -2.55 -12.28
N SER A 2 -70.49 -2.06 -11.33
CA SER A 2 -71.53 -1.08 -11.63
C SER A 2 -70.90 0.27 -11.96
N GLU A 3 -71.57 1.07 -12.78
CA GLU A 3 -71.10 2.43 -13.14
C GLU A 3 -70.88 3.30 -11.90
N GLU A 4 -71.68 3.11 -10.85
CA GLU A 4 -71.55 3.76 -9.54
C GLU A 4 -70.20 3.48 -8.86
N SER A 5 -69.75 2.22 -8.85
CA SER A 5 -68.44 1.84 -8.27
C SER A 5 -67.26 2.45 -9.02
N LEU A 6 -67.42 2.70 -10.32
CA LEU A 6 -66.39 3.32 -11.16
C LEU A 6 -66.34 4.84 -10.93
N HIS A 7 -67.48 5.47 -10.67
CA HIS A 7 -67.57 6.89 -10.33
C HIS A 7 -67.00 7.19 -8.94
N GLU A 8 -67.20 6.30 -7.97
CA GLU A 8 -66.59 6.43 -6.63
C GLU A 8 -65.07 6.36 -6.67
N ILE A 9 -64.51 5.40 -7.42
CA ILE A 9 -63.05 5.25 -7.58
C ILE A 9 -62.44 6.46 -8.30
N LEU A 10 -63.10 6.99 -9.33
CA LEU A 10 -62.65 8.21 -10.01
C LEU A 10 -62.68 9.42 -9.08
N GLY A 11 -63.74 9.55 -8.26
CA GLY A 11 -63.84 10.62 -7.25
C GLY A 11 -62.74 10.57 -6.19
N ASP A 12 -62.32 9.37 -5.76
CA ASP A 12 -61.22 9.19 -4.80
C ASP A 12 -59.84 9.45 -5.42
N ILE A 13 -59.64 9.10 -6.70
CA ILE A 13 -58.43 9.46 -7.45
C ILE A 13 -58.33 10.97 -7.63
N GLU A 14 -59.43 11.64 -8.02
CA GLU A 14 -59.45 13.10 -8.17
C GLU A 14 -59.16 13.83 -6.84
N ARG A 15 -59.68 13.32 -5.72
CA ARG A 15 -59.39 13.85 -4.39
C ARG A 15 -57.91 13.68 -4.05
N SER A 16 -57.36 12.50 -4.29
CA SER A 16 -55.94 12.18 -4.02
C SER A 16 -54.99 13.03 -4.87
N VAL A 17 -55.30 13.27 -6.15
CA VAL A 17 -54.52 14.16 -7.02
C VAL A 17 -54.59 15.59 -6.52
N ARG A 18 -55.77 16.07 -6.11
CA ARG A 18 -55.93 17.42 -5.55
C ARG A 18 -55.13 17.60 -4.25
N ASP A 19 -55.16 16.60 -3.37
CA ASP A 19 -54.39 16.61 -2.12
C ASP A 19 -52.87 16.57 -2.40
N PHE A 20 -52.44 15.78 -3.38
CA PHE A 20 -51.05 15.74 -3.84
C PHE A 20 -50.59 17.09 -4.40
N THR A 21 -51.35 17.70 -5.32
CA THR A 21 -51.04 19.04 -5.85
C THR A 21 -51.04 20.12 -4.77
N GLY A 22 -51.94 20.03 -3.78
CA GLY A 22 -51.95 20.91 -2.62
C GLY A 22 -50.68 20.75 -1.76
N ALA A 23 -50.22 19.52 -1.56
CA ALA A 23 -48.97 19.23 -0.86
C ALA A 23 -47.73 19.72 -1.64
N GLU A 24 -47.70 19.57 -2.97
CA GLU A 24 -46.63 20.12 -3.82
C GLU A 24 -46.55 21.65 -3.73
N ALA A 25 -47.69 22.33 -3.76
CA ALA A 25 -47.73 23.79 -3.60
C ALA A 25 -47.23 24.24 -2.22
N ALA A 26 -47.64 23.54 -1.16
CA ALA A 26 -47.18 23.81 0.20
C ALA A 26 -45.67 23.57 0.37
N LEU A 27 -45.14 22.52 -0.28
CA LEU A 27 -43.70 22.25 -0.32
C LEU A 27 -42.94 23.36 -1.03
N ALA A 28 -43.40 23.79 -2.22
CA ALA A 28 -42.78 24.87 -2.98
C ALA A 28 -42.76 26.20 -2.19
N GLU A 29 -43.84 26.52 -1.47
CA GLU A 29 -43.88 27.71 -0.61
C GLU A 29 -42.92 27.58 0.59
N ALA A 30 -42.82 26.40 1.20
CA ALA A 30 -41.89 26.14 2.30
C ALA A 30 -40.42 26.25 1.82
N GLU A 31 -40.09 25.71 0.64
CA GLU A 31 -38.78 25.85 0.02
C GLU A 31 -38.44 27.31 -0.29
N GLN A 32 -39.39 28.06 -0.82
CA GLN A 32 -39.20 29.49 -1.09
C GLN A 32 -38.96 30.28 0.22
N ARG A 33 -39.72 30.00 1.28
CA ARG A 33 -39.50 30.61 2.59
C ARG A 33 -38.12 30.27 3.15
N ARG A 34 -37.72 29.00 3.09
CA ARG A 34 -36.39 28.55 3.51
C ARG A 34 -35.28 29.30 2.76
N ASP A 35 -35.42 29.43 1.45
CA ASP A 35 -34.41 30.07 0.60
C ASP A 35 -34.29 31.58 0.87
N ARG A 36 -35.42 32.27 1.11
CA ARG A 36 -35.43 33.68 1.57
C ARG A 36 -34.74 33.83 2.94
N THR A 37 -35.05 32.96 3.89
CA THR A 37 -34.42 32.98 5.22
C THR A 37 -32.91 32.72 5.13
N ARG A 38 -32.49 31.76 4.31
CA ARG A 38 -31.07 31.49 4.04
C ARG A 38 -30.37 32.74 3.50
N GLN A 39 -30.96 33.40 2.51
CA GLN A 39 -30.39 34.62 1.92
C GLN A 39 -30.25 35.74 2.97
N ALA A 40 -31.29 35.97 3.77
CA ALA A 40 -31.25 36.96 4.85
C ALA A 40 -30.15 36.68 5.88
N VAL A 41 -29.87 35.40 6.19
CA VAL A 41 -28.76 35.01 7.08
C VAL A 41 -27.41 35.32 6.44
N LEU A 42 -27.22 35.06 5.15
CA LEU A 42 -25.96 35.37 4.45
C LEU A 42 -25.69 36.89 4.43
N GLU A 43 -26.70 37.70 4.14
CA GLU A 43 -26.61 39.17 4.18
C GLU A 43 -26.31 39.71 5.60
N GLN A 44 -26.74 39.02 6.64
CA GLN A 44 -26.35 39.36 8.01
C GLN A 44 -24.88 39.03 8.30
N VAL A 45 -24.35 37.93 7.75
CA VAL A 45 -22.93 37.57 7.87
C VAL A 45 -22.06 38.60 7.14
N GLU A 46 -22.46 39.06 5.96
CA GLU A 46 -21.75 40.11 5.21
C GLU A 46 -21.69 41.43 5.99
N ARG A 47 -22.81 41.85 6.58
CA ARG A 47 -22.86 43.04 7.44
C ARG A 47 -21.98 42.89 8.68
N LEU A 48 -22.06 41.75 9.36
CA LEU A 48 -21.23 41.46 10.53
C LEU A 48 -19.74 41.49 10.17
N ARG A 49 -19.35 40.95 9.02
CA ARG A 49 -17.98 41.03 8.51
C ARG A 49 -17.54 42.49 8.33
N ALA A 50 -18.37 43.34 7.75
CA ALA A 50 -18.06 44.76 7.53
C ALA A 50 -17.90 45.55 8.85
N GLU A 51 -18.60 45.14 9.91
CA GLU A 51 -18.51 45.75 11.25
C GLU A 51 -17.30 45.26 12.06
N VAL A 52 -16.79 44.06 11.76
CA VAL A 52 -15.66 43.43 12.47
C VAL A 52 -14.32 43.94 11.92
N ASN A 53 -13.78 45.01 12.52
CA ASN A 53 -12.34 45.33 12.41
C ASN A 53 -11.52 44.26 13.16
N ALA A 54 -10.25 44.06 12.78
CA ALA A 54 -9.36 42.94 13.15
C ALA A 54 -9.33 42.50 14.65
N HIS A 55 -9.79 43.33 15.59
CA HIS A 55 -9.97 42.98 17.01
C HIS A 55 -11.18 42.05 17.32
N HIS A 56 -12.12 41.82 16.37
CA HIS A 56 -13.36 41.07 16.61
C HIS A 56 -13.52 39.75 15.82
N ALA A 57 -12.44 39.24 15.24
CA ALA A 57 -12.43 37.94 14.54
C ALA A 57 -13.08 36.77 15.33
N PRO A 58 -12.95 36.64 16.68
CA PRO A 58 -13.54 35.52 17.41
C PRO A 58 -15.08 35.43 17.34
N LYS A 59 -15.78 36.57 17.28
CA LYS A 59 -17.25 36.58 17.24
C LYS A 59 -17.76 36.10 15.87
N LEU A 60 -17.14 36.55 14.79
CA LEU A 60 -17.45 36.09 13.43
C LEU A 60 -17.17 34.59 13.31
N ILE A 61 -16.02 34.11 13.78
CA ILE A 61 -15.69 32.68 13.78
C ILE A 61 -16.71 31.86 14.60
N GLY A 62 -17.17 32.37 15.75
CA GLY A 62 -18.22 31.72 16.55
C GLY A 62 -19.55 31.58 15.79
N VAL A 63 -19.98 32.63 15.09
CA VAL A 63 -21.18 32.61 14.25
C VAL A 63 -21.02 31.63 13.10
N LEU A 64 -19.90 31.66 12.39
CA LEU A 64 -19.62 30.74 11.28
C LEU A 64 -19.58 29.29 11.77
N ARG A 65 -18.99 29.02 12.94
CA ARG A 65 -18.97 27.69 13.56
C ARG A 65 -20.39 27.20 13.86
N HIS A 66 -21.24 28.05 14.44
CA HIS A 66 -22.62 27.69 14.73
C HIS A 66 -23.42 27.40 13.45
N LEU A 67 -23.40 28.31 12.47
CA LEU A 67 -24.11 28.16 11.21
C LEU A 67 -23.62 26.94 10.42
N TYR A 68 -22.29 26.73 10.34
CA TYR A 68 -21.74 25.60 9.62
C TYR A 68 -22.02 24.26 10.32
N TRP A 69 -21.94 24.14 11.64
CA TRP A 69 -22.12 22.82 12.29
C TRP A 69 -23.56 22.49 12.69
N GLN A 70 -24.37 23.50 13.03
CA GLN A 70 -25.72 23.30 13.59
C GLN A 70 -26.85 23.55 12.58
N GLN A 71 -26.59 24.24 11.46
CA GLN A 71 -27.64 24.63 10.50
C GLN A 71 -27.44 23.96 9.13
N PRO A 72 -27.90 22.71 8.92
CA PRO A 72 -27.67 21.96 7.68
C PRO A 72 -28.23 22.64 6.42
N GLY A 73 -29.29 23.46 6.56
CA GLY A 73 -29.90 24.22 5.47
C GLY A 73 -29.06 25.39 4.93
N ILE A 74 -27.99 25.79 5.64
CA ILE A 74 -27.05 26.81 5.18
C ILE A 74 -25.87 26.09 4.52
N HIS A 75 -25.62 26.36 3.24
CA HIS A 75 -24.53 25.72 2.51
C HIS A 75 -23.18 26.36 2.84
N GLY A 76 -22.13 25.53 2.92
CA GLY A 76 -20.81 25.96 3.38
C GLY A 76 -20.11 26.95 2.46
N ARG A 77 -20.21 26.79 1.12
CA ARG A 77 -19.56 27.70 0.16
C ARG A 77 -20.15 29.13 0.20
N PRO A 78 -21.48 29.32 0.07
CA PRO A 78 -22.08 30.66 0.21
C PRO A 78 -21.81 31.30 1.57
N LEU A 79 -21.78 30.51 2.64
CA LEU A 79 -21.46 31.01 3.98
C LEU A 79 -20.01 31.53 4.08
N ALA A 80 -19.05 30.83 3.47
CA ALA A 80 -17.66 31.27 3.43
C ALA A 80 -17.49 32.55 2.59
N GLU A 81 -18.14 32.60 1.43
CA GLU A 81 -18.13 33.77 0.54
C GLU A 81 -18.70 35.03 1.23
N ALA A 82 -19.82 34.90 1.95
CA ALA A 82 -20.41 35.97 2.76
C ALA A 82 -19.44 36.47 3.85
N ALA A 83 -18.64 35.55 4.42
CA ALA A 83 -17.59 35.88 5.38
C ALA A 83 -16.31 36.44 4.74
N GLY A 84 -16.20 36.43 3.41
CA GLY A 84 -15.00 36.83 2.68
C GLY A 84 -13.85 35.84 2.73
N LEU A 85 -14.15 34.57 3.02
CA LEU A 85 -13.19 33.48 3.10
C LEU A 85 -13.45 32.49 1.96
N ASN A 86 -12.43 31.72 1.60
CA ASN A 86 -12.71 30.47 0.88
C ASN A 86 -13.19 29.41 1.89
N LEU A 87 -13.85 28.35 1.40
CA LEU A 87 -14.41 27.30 2.26
C LEU A 87 -13.33 26.62 3.11
N HIS A 88 -12.12 26.43 2.58
CA HIS A 88 -11.04 25.76 3.28
C HIS A 88 -10.55 26.59 4.48
N ASP A 89 -10.31 27.88 4.28
CA ASP A 89 -9.89 28.83 5.31
C ASP A 89 -10.95 28.97 6.40
N MET A 90 -12.24 29.03 6.01
CA MET A 90 -13.33 29.04 6.97
C MET A 90 -13.33 27.76 7.82
N LEU A 91 -13.19 26.58 7.21
CA LEU A 91 -13.15 25.30 7.93
C LEU A 91 -11.96 25.19 8.87
N ALA A 92 -10.78 25.66 8.45
CA ALA A 92 -9.59 25.72 9.29
C ALA A 92 -9.82 26.66 10.50
N ALA A 93 -10.47 27.80 10.28
CA ALA A 93 -10.71 28.80 11.32
C ALA A 93 -11.80 28.40 12.33
N ILE A 94 -12.90 27.78 11.89
CA ILE A 94 -13.97 27.32 12.81
C ILE A 94 -13.59 26.05 13.57
N GLY A 95 -12.59 25.32 13.07
CA GLY A 95 -12.14 24.07 13.63
C GLY A 95 -13.12 22.91 13.47
N PRO A 96 -12.68 21.69 13.78
CA PRO A 96 -13.51 20.51 13.64
C PRO A 96 -14.57 20.43 14.75
N ALA A 97 -15.58 19.59 14.55
CA ALA A 97 -16.66 19.38 15.51
C ALA A 97 -16.69 17.93 16.02
N PRO A 98 -17.21 17.69 17.23
CA PRO A 98 -17.50 16.34 17.72
C PRO A 98 -18.40 15.58 16.73
N SER A 99 -18.05 14.33 16.41
CA SER A 99 -18.80 13.51 15.47
C SER A 99 -19.82 12.59 16.14
N GLY A 100 -19.75 12.38 17.46
CA GLY A 100 -20.48 11.36 18.19
C GLY A 100 -19.93 9.94 18.00
N ILE A 101 -18.87 9.77 17.22
CA ILE A 101 -18.20 8.49 16.98
C ILE A 101 -16.94 8.43 17.83
N LEU A 102 -16.78 7.38 18.63
CA LEU A 102 -15.57 7.18 19.43
C LEU A 102 -14.51 6.39 18.65
N CYS A 103 -13.26 6.73 18.88
CA CYS A 103 -12.12 5.91 18.49
C CYS A 103 -12.24 4.54 19.15
N ALA A 104 -12.11 3.48 18.36
CA ALA A 104 -12.24 2.12 18.86
C ALA A 104 -11.14 1.71 19.85
N ASP A 105 -9.96 2.32 19.76
CA ASP A 105 -8.81 1.98 20.61
C ASP A 105 -8.79 2.81 21.90
N CYS A 106 -8.70 4.13 21.77
CA CYS A 106 -8.49 5.03 22.91
C CYS A 106 -9.78 5.63 23.47
N GLY A 107 -10.93 5.37 22.85
CA GLY A 107 -12.23 5.93 23.26
C GLY A 107 -12.39 7.44 23.02
N THR A 108 -11.38 8.12 22.47
CA THR A 108 -11.44 9.56 22.15
C THR A 108 -12.48 9.83 21.06
N GLU A 109 -13.30 10.86 21.25
CA GLU A 109 -14.28 11.25 20.24
C GLU A 109 -13.61 11.74 18.95
N LEU A 110 -13.99 11.14 17.83
CA LEU A 110 -13.50 11.53 16.52
C LEU A 110 -14.10 12.87 16.13
N LEU A 111 -13.26 13.71 15.52
CA LEU A 111 -13.64 15.03 15.10
C LEU A 111 -13.93 15.04 13.60
N ARG A 112 -15.13 15.46 13.23
CA ARG A 112 -15.49 15.68 11.84
C ARG A 112 -14.92 17.01 11.36
N THR A 113 -14.23 16.98 10.23
CA THR A 113 -13.61 18.16 9.60
C THR A 113 -14.48 18.79 8.52
N SER A 114 -15.56 18.11 8.12
CA SER A 114 -16.60 18.64 7.22
C SER A 114 -17.94 17.95 7.47
N ARG A 115 -19.02 18.46 6.89
CA ARG A 115 -20.34 17.80 6.94
C ARG A 115 -20.41 16.48 6.17
N SER A 116 -19.57 16.32 5.14
CA SER A 116 -19.46 15.09 4.35
C SER A 116 -18.34 14.17 4.85
N TRP A 117 -17.70 14.54 5.97
CA TRP A 117 -16.65 13.75 6.58
C TRP A 117 -17.20 12.37 6.92
N LYS A 118 -16.41 11.36 6.60
CA LYS A 118 -16.62 9.98 7.03
C LYS A 118 -15.43 9.59 7.88
N PRO A 119 -15.62 8.75 8.91
CA PRO A 119 -14.50 8.23 9.67
C PRO A 119 -13.50 7.54 8.75
N PRO A 120 -12.20 7.66 9.02
CA PRO A 120 -11.15 7.01 8.25
C PRO A 120 -11.16 5.49 8.54
N ALA A 121 -12.14 4.77 8.01
CA ALA A 121 -12.15 3.33 8.02
C ALA A 121 -12.84 2.83 6.76
N ARG A 122 -12.05 2.32 5.82
CA ARG A 122 -12.58 1.66 4.62
C ARG A 122 -12.93 0.19 4.88
N TYR A 123 -12.33 -0.44 5.91
CA TYR A 123 -12.44 -1.88 6.19
C TYR A 123 -12.39 -2.27 7.70
N GLY A 124 -12.64 -1.37 8.64
CA GLY A 124 -12.47 -1.67 10.08
C GLY A 124 -13.21 -0.73 11.03
N PRO A 125 -13.04 -0.91 12.35
CA PRO A 125 -13.57 0.03 13.35
C PRO A 125 -12.85 1.38 13.25
N PRO A 126 -13.51 2.51 13.56
CA PRO A 126 -12.97 3.84 13.29
C PRO A 126 -11.89 4.23 14.32
N LEU A 127 -10.74 4.70 13.84
CA LEU A 127 -9.59 5.09 14.67
C LEU A 127 -9.30 6.59 14.58
N CYS A 128 -8.77 7.18 15.66
CA CYS A 128 -8.29 8.56 15.66
C CYS A 128 -6.95 8.67 14.94
N PRO A 129 -6.58 9.88 14.44
CA PRO A 129 -5.31 10.07 13.74
C PRO A 129 -4.09 9.56 14.51
N ASP A 130 -4.08 9.71 15.83
CA ASP A 130 -2.95 9.28 16.68
C ASP A 130 -2.85 7.75 16.79
N CYS A 131 -3.99 7.05 16.93
CA CYS A 131 -4.01 5.58 16.94
C CYS A 131 -3.65 5.02 15.55
N VAL A 132 -4.13 5.65 14.47
CA VAL A 132 -3.74 5.27 13.10
C VAL A 132 -2.24 5.46 12.88
N SER A 133 -1.65 6.56 13.38
CA SER A 133 -0.19 6.74 13.28
C SER A 133 0.56 5.70 14.09
N GLN A 134 0.14 5.40 15.33
CA GLN A 134 0.78 4.38 16.15
C GLN A 134 0.72 2.99 15.53
N GLU A 135 -0.42 2.59 14.98
CA GLU A 135 -0.57 1.30 14.30
C GLU A 135 0.32 1.24 13.06
N ARG A 136 0.34 2.30 12.24
CA ARG A 136 1.24 2.39 11.10
C ARG A 136 2.70 2.34 11.52
N ASP A 137 3.09 3.07 12.57
CA ASP A 137 4.47 3.08 13.08
C ASP A 137 4.87 1.70 13.61
N ALA A 138 3.95 0.96 14.23
CA ALA A 138 4.17 -0.42 14.64
C ALA A 138 4.35 -1.37 13.43
N GLN A 139 3.47 -1.27 12.42
CA GLN A 139 3.58 -2.03 11.17
C GLN A 139 4.88 -1.72 10.42
N TRP A 140 5.27 -0.44 10.36
CA TRP A 140 6.52 0.01 9.75
C TRP A 140 7.74 -0.54 10.49
N ARG A 141 7.72 -0.54 11.82
CA ARG A 141 8.79 -1.15 12.63
C ARG A 141 8.91 -2.65 12.39
N GLN A 142 7.79 -3.37 12.36
CA GLN A 142 7.77 -4.81 12.04
C GLN A 142 8.35 -5.08 10.64
N TYR A 143 7.90 -4.33 9.63
CA TYR A 143 8.43 -4.44 8.28
C TYR A 143 9.93 -4.13 8.21
N GLY A 144 10.40 -3.12 8.96
CA GLY A 144 11.82 -2.80 9.06
C GLY A 144 12.65 -3.95 9.64
N VAL A 145 12.18 -4.56 10.72
CA VAL A 145 12.83 -5.74 11.34
C VAL A 145 12.85 -6.92 10.37
N GLU A 146 11.73 -7.24 9.73
CA GLU A 146 11.64 -8.32 8.74
C GLU A 146 12.60 -8.11 7.58
N ARG A 147 12.74 -6.87 7.12
CA ARG A 147 13.67 -6.51 6.05
C ARG A 147 15.13 -6.69 6.46
N LEU A 148 15.52 -6.29 7.68
CA LEU A 148 16.87 -6.52 8.18
C LEU A 148 17.17 -8.01 8.34
N ARG A 149 16.20 -8.80 8.82
CA ARG A 149 16.31 -10.26 8.89
C ARG A 149 16.49 -10.87 7.48
N ALA A 150 15.66 -10.47 6.53
CA ALA A 150 15.72 -10.94 5.15
C ALA A 150 17.08 -10.62 4.51
N ARG A 151 17.64 -9.43 4.79
CA ARG A 151 18.97 -9.02 4.31
C ARG A 151 20.08 -9.91 4.87
N ILE A 152 20.10 -10.18 6.18
CA ILE A 152 21.07 -11.11 6.79
C ILE A 152 21.05 -12.47 6.08
N VAL A 153 19.85 -12.96 5.74
CA VAL A 153 19.69 -14.22 5.00
C VAL A 153 20.20 -14.09 3.57
N ALA A 154 19.81 -13.05 2.84
CA ALA A 154 20.17 -12.84 1.44
C ALA A 154 21.69 -12.68 1.23
N GLU A 155 22.35 -11.95 2.13
CA GLU A 155 23.80 -11.65 2.06
C GLU A 155 24.67 -12.76 2.66
N ALA A 156 24.08 -13.76 3.32
CA ALA A 156 24.84 -14.89 3.84
C ALA A 156 25.57 -15.61 2.70
N LEU A 157 26.84 -15.97 2.93
CA LEU A 157 27.67 -16.59 1.90
C LEU A 157 27.55 -18.11 1.94
N VAL A 158 27.05 -18.69 0.84
CA VAL A 158 27.08 -20.13 0.57
C VAL A 158 28.49 -20.48 0.12
N GLN A 159 29.16 -21.32 0.88
CA GLN A 159 30.53 -21.76 0.61
C GLN A 159 30.52 -23.06 -0.20
N ALA A 160 31.12 -23.03 -1.39
CA ALA A 160 31.35 -24.23 -2.19
C ALA A 160 32.60 -24.07 -3.04
N ARG A 161 33.07 -25.15 -3.67
CA ARG A 161 34.24 -25.11 -4.54
C ARG A 161 33.98 -24.23 -5.76
N ALA A 162 34.98 -23.48 -6.20
CA ALA A 162 34.89 -22.63 -7.39
C ALA A 162 34.54 -23.44 -8.64
N VAL A 163 35.03 -24.69 -8.74
CA VAL A 163 34.66 -25.62 -9.84
C VAL A 163 33.17 -25.94 -9.86
N ASP A 164 32.52 -26.06 -8.71
CA ASP A 164 31.09 -26.37 -8.59
C ASP A 164 30.25 -25.17 -9.05
N TRP A 165 30.63 -23.96 -8.60
CA TRP A 165 29.98 -22.72 -9.05
C TRP A 165 30.17 -22.48 -10.54
N ARG A 166 31.36 -22.77 -11.07
CA ARG A 166 31.65 -22.65 -12.50
C ARG A 166 30.79 -23.60 -13.30
N ALA A 167 30.69 -24.86 -12.92
CA ALA A 167 29.88 -25.85 -13.63
C ALA A 167 28.39 -25.47 -13.65
N ALA A 168 27.83 -25.00 -12.52
CA ALA A 168 26.45 -24.52 -12.47
C ALA A 168 26.24 -23.27 -13.36
N ALA A 169 27.17 -22.33 -13.36
CA ALA A 169 27.09 -21.12 -14.19
C ALA A 169 27.21 -21.44 -15.69
N GLU A 170 28.18 -22.26 -16.09
CA GLU A 170 28.35 -22.67 -17.50
C GLU A 170 27.13 -23.45 -18.00
N LEU A 171 26.52 -24.28 -17.15
CA LEU A 171 25.27 -24.98 -17.47
C LEU A 171 24.15 -23.98 -17.82
N VAL A 172 23.87 -23.00 -16.96
CA VAL A 172 22.85 -21.99 -17.22
C VAL A 172 23.18 -21.17 -18.47
N LEU A 173 24.43 -20.78 -18.66
CA LEU A 173 24.85 -19.94 -19.77
C LEU A 173 24.79 -20.67 -21.12
N ALA A 174 24.95 -21.99 -21.14
CA ALA A 174 24.84 -22.81 -22.35
C ALA A 174 23.40 -22.93 -22.88
N PHE A 175 22.41 -22.66 -22.03
CA PHE A 175 21.00 -22.59 -22.39
C PHE A 175 20.51 -21.14 -22.29
N PRO A 176 21.00 -20.23 -23.16
CA PRO A 176 20.44 -18.89 -23.20
C PRO A 176 18.94 -18.98 -23.48
N PRO A 177 18.11 -18.13 -22.86
CA PRO A 177 16.66 -18.05 -23.11
C PRO A 177 16.40 -17.58 -24.55
N LEU A 178 16.57 -18.50 -25.51
CA LEU A 178 16.33 -18.29 -26.94
C LEU A 178 14.94 -18.77 -27.37
N SER A 179 14.07 -19.19 -26.44
CA SER A 179 12.67 -19.38 -26.78
C SER A 179 12.10 -18.03 -27.19
N GLN A 180 11.48 -17.95 -28.37
CA GLN A 180 10.79 -16.75 -28.84
C GLN A 180 9.60 -16.33 -27.92
N GLU A 181 9.29 -17.13 -26.89
CA GLU A 181 8.11 -17.02 -26.05
C GLU A 181 8.33 -16.23 -24.75
N VAL A 182 9.57 -16.13 -24.24
CA VAL A 182 9.88 -15.44 -22.98
C VAL A 182 10.82 -14.27 -23.23
N GLY A 183 10.25 -13.09 -23.43
CA GLY A 183 11.01 -11.83 -23.50
C GLY A 183 11.54 -11.40 -22.13
N ARG A 184 12.69 -10.73 -22.11
CA ARG A 184 13.26 -10.13 -20.90
C ARG A 184 12.26 -9.17 -20.26
N GLY A 185 12.00 -9.32 -18.95
CA GLY A 185 11.08 -8.47 -18.19
C GLY A 185 9.58 -8.75 -18.43
N THR A 186 9.24 -9.80 -19.18
CA THR A 186 7.84 -10.27 -19.31
C THR A 186 7.33 -10.89 -18.01
N VAL A 187 6.00 -11.05 -17.88
CA VAL A 187 5.41 -11.76 -16.73
C VAL A 187 5.91 -13.20 -16.63
N ALA A 188 6.12 -13.87 -17.77
CA ALA A 188 6.74 -15.19 -17.81
C ALA A 188 8.17 -15.15 -17.28
N ASP A 189 8.98 -14.15 -17.62
CA ASP A 189 10.31 -13.96 -17.02
C ASP A 189 10.27 -13.61 -15.52
N GLN A 190 9.26 -12.87 -15.06
CA GLN A 190 9.08 -12.59 -13.63
C GLN A 190 8.68 -13.83 -12.82
N GLN A 191 7.91 -14.74 -13.43
CA GLN A 191 7.47 -16.00 -12.80
C GLN A 191 8.55 -17.08 -12.90
N ASP A 192 9.18 -17.20 -14.06
CA ASP A 192 10.12 -18.27 -14.36
C ASP A 192 11.56 -17.88 -14.03
N GLY A 193 11.90 -16.59 -14.01
CA GLY A 193 13.21 -16.08 -13.62
C GLY A 193 14.36 -16.49 -14.54
N VAL A 194 14.07 -16.90 -15.79
CA VAL A 194 15.08 -17.49 -16.69
C VAL A 194 16.11 -16.45 -17.16
N TRP A 195 15.70 -15.23 -17.55
CA TRP A 195 16.65 -14.18 -17.91
C TRP A 195 17.41 -13.67 -16.69
N ARG A 196 16.71 -13.49 -15.55
CA ARG A 196 17.34 -13.08 -14.29
C ARG A 196 18.39 -14.10 -13.84
N GLY A 197 18.09 -15.40 -13.95
CA GLY A 197 19.01 -16.49 -13.66
C GLY A 197 20.21 -16.55 -14.59
N TRP A 198 19.99 -16.34 -15.89
CA TRP A 198 21.08 -16.27 -16.89
C TRP A 198 22.01 -15.08 -16.65
N GLU A 199 21.47 -13.90 -16.34
CA GLU A 199 22.28 -12.72 -16.00
C GLU A 199 23.07 -12.92 -14.71
N ASN A 200 22.43 -13.51 -13.70
CA ASN A 200 23.09 -13.88 -12.45
C ASN A 200 24.24 -14.88 -12.67
N ALA A 201 24.03 -15.92 -13.48
CA ALA A 201 25.09 -16.87 -13.85
C ALA A 201 26.28 -16.18 -14.52
N ARG A 202 26.02 -15.20 -15.40
CA ARG A 202 27.08 -14.39 -16.03
C ARG A 202 27.87 -13.57 -15.01
N VAL A 203 27.19 -12.96 -14.03
CA VAL A 203 27.83 -12.17 -12.97
C VAL A 203 28.73 -13.08 -12.11
N ILE A 204 28.21 -14.23 -11.66
CA ILE A 204 28.96 -15.20 -10.85
C ILE A 204 30.20 -15.71 -11.61
N ARG A 205 30.04 -16.12 -12.88
CA ARG A 205 31.17 -16.55 -13.72
C ARG A 205 32.25 -15.47 -13.83
N ASN A 206 31.86 -14.22 -14.11
CA ASN A 206 32.81 -13.13 -14.22
C ASN A 206 33.53 -12.86 -12.88
N ARG A 207 32.84 -13.02 -11.74
CA ARG A 207 33.43 -12.91 -10.41
C ARG A 207 34.44 -14.02 -10.14
N LEU A 208 34.14 -15.27 -10.53
CA LEU A 208 35.07 -16.40 -10.42
C LEU A 208 36.34 -16.16 -11.26
N ILE A 209 36.18 -15.67 -12.49
CA ILE A 209 37.31 -15.32 -13.37
C ILE A 209 38.16 -14.20 -12.76
N ALA A 210 37.52 -13.13 -12.28
CA ALA A 210 38.21 -11.99 -11.69
C ALA A 210 38.96 -12.35 -10.41
N ALA A 211 38.44 -13.29 -9.62
CA ALA A 211 39.09 -13.81 -8.43
C ALA A 211 40.27 -14.75 -8.73
N ALA A 212 40.45 -15.16 -10.00
CA ALA A 212 41.41 -16.20 -10.41
C ALA A 212 41.30 -17.48 -9.57
N ALA A 213 40.08 -17.81 -9.12
CA ALA A 213 39.83 -18.95 -8.24
C ALA A 213 40.15 -20.26 -8.98
N ASP A 214 41.03 -21.06 -8.40
CA ASP A 214 41.35 -22.40 -8.89
C ASP A 214 40.22 -23.37 -8.52
N GLY A 215 40.17 -24.53 -9.19
CA GLY A 215 39.05 -25.47 -9.07
C GLY A 215 38.76 -25.93 -7.64
N ASP A 216 39.79 -26.04 -6.80
CA ASP A 216 39.70 -26.47 -5.41
C ASP A 216 39.48 -25.32 -4.40
N ASP A 217 39.56 -24.06 -4.83
CA ASP A 217 39.33 -22.92 -3.95
C ASP A 217 37.87 -22.86 -3.50
N THR A 218 37.64 -22.58 -2.22
CA THR A 218 36.30 -22.36 -1.70
C THR A 218 35.90 -20.90 -1.92
N MET A 219 34.78 -20.68 -2.60
CA MET A 219 34.24 -19.36 -2.92
C MET A 219 32.86 -19.18 -2.33
N GLY A 220 32.67 -18.03 -1.68
CA GLY A 220 31.39 -17.60 -1.12
C GLY A 220 30.55 -16.89 -2.18
N VAL A 221 29.34 -17.38 -2.41
CA VAL A 221 28.30 -16.69 -3.21
C VAL A 221 27.14 -16.34 -2.29
N ALA A 222 26.61 -15.13 -2.39
CA ALA A 222 25.46 -14.71 -1.56
C ALA A 222 24.27 -15.66 -1.77
N VAL A 223 23.53 -15.97 -0.71
CA VAL A 223 22.39 -16.91 -0.73
C VAL A 223 21.39 -16.56 -1.82
N GLU A 224 21.06 -15.27 -2.00
CA GLU A 224 20.12 -14.86 -3.05
C GLU A 224 20.63 -15.23 -4.45
N GLU A 225 21.89 -14.91 -4.74
CA GLU A 225 22.55 -15.22 -6.02
C GLU A 225 22.71 -16.74 -6.20
N ALA A 226 23.09 -17.47 -5.15
CA ALA A 226 23.32 -18.91 -5.18
C ALA A 226 22.02 -19.70 -5.37
N GLN A 227 20.96 -19.32 -4.64
CA GLN A 227 19.63 -19.93 -4.77
C GLN A 227 19.10 -19.75 -6.20
N LEU A 228 19.17 -18.52 -6.73
CA LEU A 228 18.75 -18.23 -8.09
C LEU A 228 19.55 -19.04 -9.12
N LEU A 229 20.88 -19.08 -8.99
CA LEU A 229 21.73 -19.87 -9.89
C LEU A 229 21.35 -21.36 -9.87
N VAL A 230 21.24 -21.96 -8.68
CA VAL A 230 20.97 -23.40 -8.52
C VAL A 230 19.56 -23.77 -9.00
N ASP A 231 18.55 -22.96 -8.70
CA ASP A 231 17.18 -23.23 -9.15
C ASP A 231 17.06 -23.08 -10.68
N THR A 232 17.72 -22.09 -11.28
CA THR A 232 17.80 -21.99 -12.75
C THR A 232 18.58 -23.15 -13.35
N ALA A 233 19.71 -23.54 -12.76
CA ALA A 233 20.54 -24.64 -13.23
C ALA A 233 19.79 -25.99 -13.21
N LEU A 234 19.04 -26.28 -12.14
CA LEU A 234 18.19 -27.45 -12.05
C LEU A 234 17.13 -27.47 -13.14
N ARG A 235 16.53 -26.31 -13.44
CA ARG A 235 15.51 -26.21 -14.48
C ARG A 235 16.06 -26.48 -15.88
N VAL A 236 17.23 -25.93 -16.21
CA VAL A 236 17.82 -26.11 -17.55
C VAL A 236 18.47 -27.48 -17.73
N ALA A 237 18.91 -28.12 -16.64
CA ALA A 237 19.48 -29.47 -16.67
C ALA A 237 18.52 -30.51 -17.28
N ASP A 238 17.22 -30.30 -17.08
CA ASP A 238 16.16 -31.16 -17.58
C ASP A 238 15.82 -30.91 -19.07
N TRP A 239 16.29 -29.81 -19.67
CA TRP A 239 15.96 -29.46 -21.06
C TRP A 239 16.67 -30.34 -22.07
N ASP A 240 17.95 -30.64 -21.83
CA ASP A 240 18.77 -31.51 -22.67
C ASP A 240 19.83 -32.21 -21.81
N THR A 241 19.51 -33.44 -21.39
CA THR A 241 20.37 -34.24 -20.53
C THR A 241 21.71 -34.64 -21.17
N ALA A 242 21.76 -34.79 -22.51
CA ALA A 242 22.99 -35.17 -23.21
C ALA A 242 23.94 -33.97 -23.23
N ARG A 243 23.43 -32.80 -23.65
CA ARG A 243 24.20 -31.56 -23.65
C ARG A 243 24.61 -31.12 -22.24
N THR A 244 23.74 -31.31 -21.25
CA THR A 244 24.06 -31.05 -19.84
C THR A 244 25.27 -31.88 -19.38
N ARG A 245 25.32 -33.16 -19.75
CA ARG A 245 26.46 -34.04 -19.46
C ARG A 245 27.73 -33.53 -20.14
N ASP A 246 27.64 -33.20 -21.42
CA ASP A 246 28.79 -32.69 -22.20
C ASP A 246 29.37 -31.38 -21.64
N ILE A 247 28.57 -30.59 -20.91
CA ILE A 247 29.01 -29.34 -20.27
C ILE A 247 29.62 -29.61 -18.88
N VAL A 248 28.95 -30.42 -18.05
CA VAL A 248 29.30 -30.56 -16.63
C VAL A 248 30.40 -31.60 -16.40
N ASP A 249 30.37 -32.72 -17.13
CA ASP A 249 31.32 -33.82 -16.95
C ASP A 249 32.78 -33.36 -17.14
N PRO A 250 33.14 -32.54 -18.16
CA PRO A 250 34.51 -32.08 -18.33
C PRO A 250 35.01 -31.15 -17.22
N ILE A 251 34.10 -30.51 -16.49
CA ILE A 251 34.44 -29.53 -15.45
C ILE A 251 34.61 -30.22 -14.10
N THR A 252 33.71 -31.14 -13.77
CA THR A 252 33.59 -31.70 -12.40
C THR A 252 33.81 -33.20 -12.31
N LEU A 253 33.77 -33.92 -13.44
CA LEU A 253 33.79 -35.39 -13.52
C LEU A 253 32.66 -36.08 -12.73
N GLU A 254 31.59 -35.36 -12.38
CA GLU A 254 30.42 -35.90 -11.68
C GLU A 254 29.12 -35.57 -12.44
N PRO A 255 28.04 -36.37 -12.25
CA PRO A 255 26.75 -36.07 -12.87
C PRO A 255 26.17 -34.74 -12.40
N ALA A 256 25.64 -33.94 -13.32
CA ALA A 256 25.04 -32.63 -13.04
C ALA A 256 24.00 -32.64 -11.91
N LEU A 257 23.15 -33.66 -11.83
CA LEU A 257 22.16 -33.77 -10.76
C LEU A 257 22.81 -33.92 -9.37
N ALA A 258 23.92 -34.65 -9.25
CA ALA A 258 24.63 -34.83 -7.99
C ALA A 258 25.27 -33.51 -7.52
N LEU A 259 25.93 -32.80 -8.44
CA LEU A 259 26.47 -31.45 -8.23
C LEU A 259 25.38 -30.48 -7.73
N LEU A 260 24.29 -30.36 -8.48
CA LEU A 260 23.23 -29.39 -8.18
C LEU A 260 22.47 -29.72 -6.89
N THR A 261 22.31 -31.01 -6.58
CA THR A 261 21.72 -31.44 -5.31
C THR A 261 22.61 -31.07 -4.13
N ARG A 262 23.94 -31.23 -4.27
CA ARG A 262 24.91 -30.80 -3.25
C ARG A 262 24.85 -29.29 -3.05
N LEU A 263 24.93 -28.50 -4.11
CA LEU A 263 24.82 -27.03 -4.02
C LEU A 263 23.49 -26.59 -3.39
N LYS A 264 22.37 -27.19 -3.80
CA LYS A 264 21.05 -26.91 -3.22
C LYS A 264 20.99 -27.21 -1.72
N ARG A 265 21.66 -28.28 -1.27
CA ARG A 265 21.77 -28.61 0.15
C ARG A 265 22.58 -27.55 0.90
N GLU A 266 23.72 -27.11 0.36
CA GLU A 266 24.54 -26.06 0.98
C GLU A 266 23.80 -24.73 1.08
N VAL A 267 23.04 -24.36 0.03
CA VAL A 267 22.17 -23.18 0.07
C VAL A 267 21.15 -23.32 1.20
N ARG A 268 20.44 -24.46 1.31
CA ARG A 268 19.44 -24.68 2.36
C ARG A 268 20.04 -24.60 3.77
N ILE A 269 21.19 -25.24 3.99
CA ILE A 269 21.89 -25.21 5.29
C ILE A 269 22.28 -23.78 5.63
N THR A 270 22.83 -23.03 4.67
CA THR A 270 23.24 -21.64 4.87
C THR A 270 22.03 -20.75 5.17
N VAL A 271 20.90 -20.94 4.47
CA VAL A 271 19.64 -20.24 4.72
C VAL A 271 19.13 -20.51 6.13
N GLU A 272 19.08 -21.78 6.56
CA GLU A 272 18.62 -22.14 7.90
C GLU A 272 19.51 -21.54 8.99
N ALA A 273 20.84 -21.62 8.84
CA ALA A 273 21.78 -21.01 9.76
C ALA A 273 21.70 -19.47 9.77
N ALA A 274 21.51 -18.84 8.60
CA ALA A 274 21.36 -17.40 8.50
C ALA A 274 20.03 -16.92 9.10
N ARG A 275 18.94 -17.69 8.94
CA ARG A 275 17.66 -17.41 9.61
C ARG A 275 17.79 -17.46 11.12
N GLN A 276 18.44 -18.50 11.66
CA GLN A 276 18.70 -18.58 13.10
C GLN A 276 19.53 -17.40 13.61
N ARG A 277 20.55 -16.96 12.86
CA ARG A 277 21.31 -15.76 13.19
C ARG A 277 20.47 -14.48 13.11
N ALA A 278 19.63 -14.36 12.09
CA ALA A 278 18.73 -13.22 11.91
C ALA A 278 17.70 -13.12 13.04
N ASP A 279 17.12 -14.24 13.44
CA ASP A 279 16.15 -14.31 14.55
C ASP A 279 16.82 -14.08 15.91
N ALA A 280 18.08 -14.49 16.07
CA ALA A 280 18.86 -14.18 17.28
C ALA A 280 19.28 -12.71 17.35
N ALA A 281 19.62 -12.09 16.21
CA ALA A 281 19.99 -10.67 16.13
C ALA A 281 18.78 -9.76 16.33
N TYR A 282 17.65 -10.14 15.75
CA TYR A 282 16.39 -9.42 15.83
C TYR A 282 15.31 -10.34 16.37
N PRO A 283 15.14 -10.53 17.68
CA PRO A 283 14.09 -11.38 18.24
C PRO A 283 12.67 -10.82 18.01
N GLU A 284 11.66 -11.63 18.31
CA GLU A 284 10.26 -11.16 18.28
C GLU A 284 10.07 -10.01 19.28
N GLY A 285 9.40 -8.94 18.84
CA GLY A 285 9.23 -7.71 19.63
C GLY A 285 10.46 -6.81 19.71
N TYR A 286 11.51 -7.05 18.90
CA TYR A 286 12.67 -6.16 18.82
C TYR A 286 12.27 -4.76 18.32
N GLU A 287 12.77 -3.72 18.99
CA GLU A 287 12.60 -2.33 18.57
C GLU A 287 13.87 -1.83 17.88
N LEU A 288 13.71 -1.35 16.64
CA LEU A 288 14.82 -0.80 15.86
C LEU A 288 15.37 0.47 16.51
N SER A 289 16.69 0.62 16.48
CA SER A 289 17.34 1.90 16.72
C SER A 289 17.12 2.86 15.55
N LYS A 290 17.25 4.17 15.79
CA LYS A 290 17.12 5.20 14.73
C LYS A 290 18.08 5.01 13.55
N ASP A 291 19.26 4.46 13.83
CA ASP A 291 20.27 4.18 12.81
C ASP A 291 19.86 2.96 11.97
N GLU A 292 19.34 1.90 12.59
CA GLU A 292 18.81 0.71 11.90
C GLU A 292 17.55 1.01 11.09
N GLU A 293 16.66 1.88 11.59
CA GLU A 293 15.52 2.39 10.82
C GLU A 293 16.02 3.07 9.53
N SER A 294 16.99 3.97 9.66
CA SER A 294 17.57 4.68 8.50
C SER A 294 18.23 3.72 7.52
N GLU A 295 18.92 2.69 8.02
CA GLU A 295 19.58 1.67 7.21
C GLU A 295 18.59 0.76 6.48
N ALA A 296 17.52 0.35 7.18
CA ALA A 296 16.42 -0.40 6.59
C ALA A 296 15.79 0.39 5.43
N TRP A 297 15.73 1.73 5.49
CA TRP A 297 15.18 2.56 4.42
C TRP A 297 16.14 2.82 3.24
N ARG A 298 17.46 2.97 3.48
CA ARG A 298 18.41 3.33 2.40
C ARG A 298 18.54 2.32 1.27
N SER A 299 18.21 1.05 1.49
CA SER A 299 18.35 0.01 0.45
C SER A 299 17.17 -0.08 -0.52
N THR A 300 16.21 0.86 -0.53
CA THR A 300 15.06 0.84 -1.48
C THR A 300 15.41 1.26 -2.91
N GLY A 301 16.63 1.71 -3.17
CA GLY A 301 17.03 2.33 -4.46
C GLY A 301 18.24 1.68 -5.12
N GLY A 302 18.26 0.34 -5.20
CA GLY A 302 19.18 -0.41 -6.05
C GLY A 302 18.54 -0.78 -7.37
#